data_AF-A0A5E4L281-F1
#
_entry.id   AF-A0A5E4L281-F1
#
_cell.length_a   1.000
_cell.length_b   1.000
_cell.length_c   1.000
_cell.angle_alpha   90.00
_cell.angle_beta   90.00
_cell.angle_gamma   90.00
#
_symmetry.space_group_name_H-M   'P 1'
#
loop_
_entity.id
_entity.type
_entity.pdbx_description
1 polymer ?
#
loop_
_entity_poly.entity_id
_entity_poly.type
_entity_poly.pdbx_seq_one_letter_code
_entity_poly.pdbx_strand_id
1 'polypeptide(L)'
;MKKNDENKCTGCGVDLTGKKRYPVYSSRLAVIGYRCPVCHEKGKSPEVKKREEEMSKLIMNVPKLENVKPDPGKNPENVAGDTNIN
;
A
#
# COMPACT_ATOMS: atom_id res chain seq x y z
N MET A 1 -31.60 5.28 4.13
CA MET A 1 -30.32 4.71 3.65
C MET A 1 -30.47 3.19 3.61
N LYS A 2 -30.25 2.54 2.45
CA LYS A 2 -30.15 1.07 2.41
C LYS A 2 -28.85 0.70 3.14
N LYS A 3 -28.93 -0.16 4.16
CA LYS A 3 -27.75 -0.72 4.82
C LYS A 3 -27.08 -1.65 3.81
N ASN A 4 -25.92 -1.27 3.30
CA ASN A 4 -25.11 -2.19 2.50
C ASN A 4 -24.56 -3.26 3.43
N ASP A 5 -24.73 -4.52 3.06
CA ASP A 5 -24.13 -5.64 3.79
C ASP A 5 -22.61 -5.55 3.62
N GLU A 6 -21.92 -5.18 4.70
CA GLU A 6 -20.46 -5.00 4.71
C GLU A 6 -19.69 -6.30 4.44
N ASN A 7 -20.36 -7.44 4.58
CA ASN A 7 -19.81 -8.76 4.26
C ASN A 7 -20.01 -9.15 2.80
N LYS A 8 -20.64 -8.32 1.98
CA LYS A 8 -20.83 -8.59 0.55
C LYS A 8 -20.14 -7.56 -0.33
N CYS A 9 -19.62 -8.04 -1.46
CA CYS A 9 -19.07 -7.18 -2.49
C CYS A 9 -20.18 -6.31 -3.10
N THR A 10 -20.01 -4.99 -3.07
CA THR A 10 -20.95 -4.05 -3.68
C THR A 10 -21.04 -4.16 -5.20
N GLY A 11 -20.05 -4.78 -5.86
CA GLY A 11 -20.03 -4.97 -7.31
C GLY A 11 -20.63 -6.29 -7.80
N CYS A 12 -20.49 -7.39 -7.05
CA CYS A 12 -20.90 -8.73 -7.51
C CYS A 12 -21.63 -9.58 -6.46
N GLY A 13 -21.88 -9.05 -5.25
CA GLY A 13 -22.61 -9.73 -4.18
C GLY A 13 -21.88 -10.88 -3.49
N VAL A 14 -20.66 -11.23 -3.91
CA VAL A 14 -19.88 -12.32 -3.30
C VAL A 14 -19.57 -12.04 -1.83
N ASP A 15 -19.57 -13.09 -1.02
CA ASP A 15 -19.17 -13.04 0.38
C ASP A 15 -17.68 -12.68 0.53
N LEU A 16 -17.42 -11.73 1.42
CA LEU A 16 -16.12 -11.14 1.75
C LEU A 16 -15.58 -11.60 3.12
N THR A 17 -16.29 -12.45 3.85
CA THR A 17 -15.86 -13.03 5.13
C THR A 17 -14.55 -13.79 4.95
N GLY A 18 -13.55 -13.45 5.77
CA GLY A 18 -12.20 -14.04 5.70
C GLY A 18 -11.39 -13.71 4.43
N LYS A 19 -11.86 -12.79 3.57
CA LYS A 19 -11.18 -12.40 2.33
C LYS A 19 -10.66 -10.97 2.40
N LYS A 20 -9.67 -10.65 1.56
CA LYS A 20 -9.20 -9.26 1.38
C LYS A 20 -10.34 -8.38 0.86
N ARG A 21 -10.62 -7.29 1.58
CA ARG A 21 -11.69 -6.34 1.27
C ARG A 21 -11.09 -5.01 0.84
N TYR A 22 -11.67 -4.38 -0.17
CA TYR A 22 -11.28 -3.06 -0.63
C TYR A 22 -12.39 -2.06 -0.35
N PRO A 23 -12.17 -1.04 0.49
CA PRO A 23 -13.22 -0.07 0.82
C PRO A 23 -13.60 0.76 -0.42
N VAL A 24 -14.89 1.03 -0.54
CA VAL A 24 -15.44 1.98 -1.52
C VAL A 24 -15.79 3.24 -0.75
N TYR A 25 -15.19 4.35 -1.14
CA TYR A 25 -15.43 5.65 -0.54
C TYR A 25 -16.45 6.44 -1.35
N SER A 26 -17.28 7.20 -0.65
CA SER A 26 -18.09 8.26 -1.24
C SER A 26 -17.23 9.49 -1.57
N SER A 27 -17.81 10.47 -2.26
CA SER A 27 -17.19 11.78 -2.51
C SER A 27 -16.83 12.53 -1.21
N ARG A 28 -17.47 12.19 -0.07
CA ARG A 28 -17.17 12.75 1.25
C ARG A 28 -16.15 11.89 2.03
N LEU A 29 -15.45 10.99 1.37
CA LEU A 29 -14.48 10.05 1.96
C LEU A 29 -15.05 9.11 3.04
N ALA A 30 -16.37 9.03 3.19
CA ALA A 30 -17.00 8.01 4.04
C ALA A 30 -17.02 6.65 3.32
N VAL A 31 -16.70 5.57 4.03
CA VAL A 31 -16.85 4.20 3.52
C VAL A 31 -18.32 3.89 3.32
N ILE A 32 -18.70 3.50 2.10
CA ILE A 32 -20.08 3.17 1.72
C ILE A 32 -20.27 1.68 1.42
N GLY A 33 -19.20 0.90 1.48
CA GLY A 33 -19.20 -0.56 1.32
C GLY A 33 -17.84 -1.09 0.92
N TYR A 34 -17.79 -2.37 0.53
CA TYR A 34 -16.55 -3.07 0.21
C TYR A 34 -16.65 -3.80 -1.14
N ARG A 35 -15.50 -3.96 -1.80
CA ARG A 35 -15.35 -4.76 -3.03
C ARG A 35 -14.40 -5.93 -2.79
N CYS A 36 -14.67 -7.02 -3.51
CA CYS A 36 -13.72 -8.13 -3.64
C CYS A 36 -12.52 -7.70 -4.51
N PRO A 37 -11.39 -8.43 -4.48
CA PRO A 37 -10.21 -8.10 -5.27
C PRO A 37 -10.50 -7.95 -6.76
N VAL A 38 -11.30 -8.86 -7.33
CA VAL A 38 -11.65 -8.83 -8.76
C VAL A 38 -12.43 -7.56 -9.13
N CYS A 39 -13.44 -7.19 -8.35
CA CYS A 39 -14.23 -5.97 -8.59
C CYS A 39 -13.46 -4.69 -8.29
N HIS A 40 -12.49 -4.74 -7.38
CA HIS A 40 -11.59 -3.62 -7.14
C HIS A 40 -10.70 -3.36 -8.35
N GLU A 41 -10.00 -4.38 -8.87
CA GLU A 41 -9.14 -4.25 -10.05
C GLU A 41 -9.90 -3.84 -11.32
N LYS A 42 -11.11 -4.40 -11.52
CA LYS A 42 -11.98 -4.01 -12.64
C LYS A 42 -12.44 -2.55 -12.56
N GLY A 43 -12.61 -2.02 -11.35
CA GLY A 43 -13.10 -0.67 -11.11
C GLY A 43 -12.03 0.42 -11.17
N LYS A 44 -10.75 0.08 -11.29
CA LYS A 44 -9.67 1.06 -11.44
C LYS A 44 -9.75 1.73 -12.81
N SER A 45 -9.58 3.06 -12.84
CA SER A 45 -9.47 3.79 -14.09
C SER A 45 -8.18 3.44 -14.83
N PRO A 46 -8.11 3.64 -16.16
CA PRO A 46 -6.89 3.44 -16.93
C PRO A 46 -5.68 4.20 -16.37
N GLU A 47 -5.88 5.42 -15.89
CA GLU A 47 -4.82 6.26 -15.30
C GLU A 47 -4.27 5.65 -14.01
N VAL A 48 -5.15 5.13 -13.14
CA VAL A 48 -4.74 4.45 -11.91
C VAL A 48 -3.91 3.21 -12.24
N LYS A 49 -4.34 2.41 -13.22
CA LYS A 49 -3.59 1.23 -13.67
C LYS A 49 -2.21 1.59 -14.21
N LYS A 50 -2.14 2.63 -15.05
CA LYS A 50 -0.86 3.13 -15.60
C LYS A 50 0.08 3.58 -14.48
N ARG A 51 -0.43 4.31 -13.49
CA ARG A 51 0.36 4.79 -12.36
C ARG A 51 0.90 3.63 -11.50
N GLU A 52 0.08 2.62 -11.24
CA GLU A 52 0.51 1.42 -10.51
C GLU A 52 1.59 0.64 -11.27
N GLU A 53 1.48 0.55 -12.60
CA GLU A 53 2.50 -0.05 -13.46
C GLU A 53 3.84 0.72 -13.41
N GLU A 54 3.78 2.06 -13.51
CA GLU A 54 4.97 2.92 -13.42
C GLU A 54 5.65 2.82 -12.05
N MET A 55 4.86 2.83 -10.97
CA MET A 55 5.35 2.62 -9.60
C MET A 55 6.02 1.24 -9.45
N SER A 56 5.42 0.20 -10.03
CA SER A 56 5.97 -1.16 -9.98
C SER A 56 7.34 -1.23 -10.65
N LYS A 57 7.49 -0.58 -11.82
CA LYS A 57 8.78 -0.47 -12.53
C LYS A 57 9.82 0.29 -11.72
N LEU A 58 9.42 1.35 -11.01
CA LEU A 58 10.33 2.13 -10.16
C LEU A 58 10.87 1.30 -8.99
N ILE A 59 10.01 0.55 -8.30
CA ILE A 59 10.37 -0.25 -7.12
C ILE A 59 11.32 -1.40 -7.48
N MET A 60 11.19 -2.00 -8.67
CA MET A 60 12.12 -3.05 -9.12
C MET A 60 13.55 -2.53 -9.34
N ASN A 61 13.72 -1.24 -9.57
CA ASN A 61 15.01 -0.60 -9.78
C ASN A 61 15.62 -0.03 -8.49
N VAL A 62 14.91 -0.07 -7.37
CA VAL A 62 15.49 0.29 -6.06
C VAL A 62 16.32 -0.90 -5.60
N PRO A 63 17.66 -0.77 -5.44
CA PRO A 63 18.47 -1.82 -4.85
C PRO A 63 17.87 -2.18 -3.50
N LYS A 64 17.57 -3.46 -3.28
CA LYS A 64 17.22 -3.94 -1.94
C LYS A 64 18.40 -3.57 -1.05
N LEU A 65 18.19 -2.69 -0.07
CA LEU A 65 19.17 -2.46 0.98
C LEU A 65 19.39 -3.83 1.64
N GLU A 66 20.55 -4.43 1.37
CA GLU A 66 21.00 -5.56 2.14
C GLU A 66 21.02 -5.10 3.59
N ASN A 67 20.33 -5.83 4.46
CA ASN A 67 20.40 -5.59 5.89
C ASN A 67 21.88 -5.75 6.29
N VAL A 68 22.59 -4.63 6.38
CA VAL A 68 23.90 -4.56 7.01
C VAL A 68 23.64 -5.04 8.43
N LYS A 69 24.05 -6.27 8.74
CA LYS A 69 24.02 -6.77 10.12
C LYS A 69 24.81 -5.75 10.93
N PRO A 70 24.23 -5.08 11.94
CA PRO A 70 25.00 -4.23 12.82
C PRO A 70 26.05 -5.13 13.48
N ASP A 71 27.31 -4.81 13.24
CA ASP A 71 28.44 -5.50 13.86
C ASP A 71 28.35 -5.24 15.37
N PRO A 72 28.18 -6.27 16.22
CA PRO A 72 27.92 -6.08 17.66
C PRO A 72 29.10 -5.43 18.42
N GLY A 73 30.22 -5.13 17.76
CA GLY A 73 31.41 -4.51 18.33
C GLY A 73 31.57 -2.99 18.13
N LYS A 74 30.71 -2.30 17.36
CA LYS A 74 30.83 -0.85 17.17
C LYS A 74 29.90 -0.07 18.10
N ASN A 75 30.46 0.42 19.21
CA ASN A 75 29.84 1.43 20.06
C ASN A 75 29.48 2.68 19.22
N PRO A 76 28.29 3.27 19.38
CA PRO A 76 27.86 4.45 18.63
C PRO A 76 28.52 5.78 19.06
N GLU A 77 29.54 5.76 19.94
CA GLU A 77 30.13 6.98 20.50
C GLU A 77 31.25 7.63 19.67
N ASN A 78 31.57 7.14 18.46
CA ASN A 78 32.61 7.74 17.61
C ASN A 78 32.11 8.17 16.22
N VAL A 79 30.98 8.87 16.15
CA VAL A 79 30.58 9.62 14.93
C VAL A 79 30.26 11.08 15.27
N ALA A 80 31.01 11.65 16.21
CA ALA A 80 31.01 13.09 16.49
C ALA A 80 32.46 13.60 16.48
N GLY A 81 32.77 14.50 15.53
CA GLY A 81 34.11 15.02 15.25
C GLY A 81 34.78 14.20 14.15
N ASP A 82 35.08 14.70 12.96
CA ASP A 82 35.65 16.00 12.65
C ASP A 82 35.07 16.58 11.36
N THR A 83 34.34 17.69 11.47
CA THR A 83 34.22 18.66 10.37
C THR A 83 35.48 19.51 10.42
N ASN A 84 36.51 19.11 9.68
CA ASN A 84 37.67 19.98 9.44
C ASN A 84 37.44 20.70 8.11
N ILE A 85 36.88 21.91 8.19
CA ILE A 85 36.95 22.91 7.13
C ILE A 85 38.17 23.76 7.45
N ASN A 86 39.22 23.62 6.64
CA ASN A 86 40.25 24.64 6.48
C ASN A 86 40.65 24.68 5.00
#